data_AF-A0A5R9K7H2-F1
#
_entry.id   AF-A0A5R9K7H2-F1
#
_cell.length_a   1.000
_cell.length_b   1.000
_cell.length_c   1.000
_cell.angle_alpha   90.00
_cell.angle_beta   90.00
_cell.angle_gamma   90.00
#
_symmetry.space_group_name_H-M   'P 1'
#
loop_
_entity.id
_entity.type
_entity.pdbx_description
1 polymer ?
#
loop_
_entity_poly.entity_id
_entity_poly.type
_entity_poly.pdbx_seq_one_letter_code
_entity_poly.pdbx_strand_id
1 'polypeptide(L)'
;MKLNYLGSALSVSLILFSDNAVCQVKSKQIPYHVDQRAAPEISEFSALIPEKVGEFIRIEYQAPEPGQDGEALYKSEDGEIFMLFSRQDHSDDVKEVMKVIMDEVDMHIANATSVINLETDPAYIHLVGPKIAFFAWNRGLYCFSADSTNGNKLVLNRFMNSFPY
;
A
#
# COMPACT_ATOMS: atom_id res chain seq x y z
N MET A 1 -47.55 56.41 -47.87
CA MET A 1 -48.08 55.13 -47.36
C MET A 1 -46.91 54.40 -46.68
N LYS A 2 -46.70 54.69 -45.38
CA LYS A 2 -46.90 53.78 -44.24
C LYS A 2 -46.12 52.45 -44.33
N LEU A 3 -45.11 52.36 -43.43
CA LEU A 3 -44.70 51.19 -42.62
C LEU A 3 -44.10 49.99 -43.40
N ASN A 4 -42.93 49.43 -43.05
CA ASN A 4 -42.62 48.84 -41.75
C ASN A 4 -41.10 48.66 -41.51
N TYR A 5 -40.73 48.87 -40.25
CA TYR A 5 -39.55 48.34 -39.56
C TYR A 5 -39.47 46.80 -39.69
N LEU A 6 -38.29 46.27 -40.00
CA LEU A 6 -37.92 44.90 -39.63
C LEU A 6 -36.64 44.96 -38.80
N GLY A 7 -36.81 44.78 -37.49
CA GLY A 7 -35.70 44.58 -36.56
C GLY A 7 -35.04 43.23 -36.80
N SER A 8 -33.71 43.24 -36.84
CA SER A 8 -32.90 42.04 -36.69
C SER A 8 -32.07 42.22 -35.43
N ALA A 9 -32.56 41.69 -34.32
CA ALA A 9 -31.82 41.61 -33.08
C ALA A 9 -30.89 40.39 -33.16
N LEU A 10 -29.61 40.65 -33.45
CA LEU A 10 -28.53 39.67 -33.28
C LEU A 10 -28.35 39.43 -31.77
N SER A 11 -28.84 38.30 -31.29
CA SER A 11 -28.57 37.80 -29.95
C SER A 11 -27.14 37.23 -29.93
N VAL A 12 -26.19 38.02 -29.42
CA VAL A 12 -24.84 37.54 -29.12
C VAL A 12 -24.92 36.87 -27.75
N SER A 13 -25.01 35.54 -27.75
CA SER A 13 -24.83 34.76 -26.52
C SER A 13 -23.36 34.78 -26.15
N LEU A 14 -23.01 35.61 -25.17
CA LEU A 14 -21.70 35.61 -24.51
C LEU A 14 -21.61 34.36 -23.63
N ILE A 15 -21.05 33.27 -24.17
CA ILE A 15 -20.71 32.09 -23.37
C ILE A 15 -19.42 32.42 -22.62
N LEU A 16 -19.56 32.80 -21.35
CA LEU A 16 -18.45 32.85 -20.42
C LEU A 16 -17.99 31.41 -20.17
N PHE A 17 -16.83 31.04 -20.73
CA PHE A 17 -16.10 29.86 -20.30
C PHE A 17 -15.61 30.14 -18.88
N SER A 18 -16.37 29.68 -17.89
CA SER A 18 -15.85 29.53 -16.54
C SER A 18 -14.88 28.36 -16.59
N ASP A 19 -13.58 28.68 -16.53
CA ASP A 19 -12.52 27.72 -16.24
C ASP A 19 -12.74 27.16 -14.84
N ASN A 20 -13.67 26.22 -14.72
CA ASN A 20 -13.71 25.30 -13.61
C ASN A 20 -12.48 24.42 -13.76
N ALA A 21 -11.38 24.88 -13.16
CA ALA A 21 -10.24 24.04 -12.83
C ALA A 21 -10.76 22.90 -11.95
N VAL A 22 -11.19 21.80 -12.59
CA VAL A 22 -11.43 20.53 -11.93
C VAL A 22 -10.08 20.12 -11.38
N CYS A 23 -9.89 20.38 -10.08
CA CYS A 23 -8.82 19.81 -9.30
C CYS A 23 -9.04 18.29 -9.35
N GLN A 24 -8.39 17.63 -10.32
CA GLN A 24 -8.34 16.19 -10.45
C GLN A 24 -7.56 15.70 -9.22
N VAL A 25 -8.28 15.42 -8.13
CA VAL A 25 -7.76 14.65 -7.01
C VAL A 25 -7.42 13.29 -7.58
N LYS A 26 -6.16 13.11 -8.01
CA LYS A 26 -5.61 11.78 -8.27
C LYS A 26 -5.77 11.03 -6.95
N SER A 27 -6.75 10.13 -6.89
CA SER A 27 -6.83 9.12 -5.84
C SER A 27 -5.43 8.52 -5.71
N LYS A 28 -4.81 8.72 -4.54
CA LYS A 28 -3.45 8.25 -4.27
C LYS A 28 -3.56 6.73 -4.21
N GLN A 29 -3.26 6.07 -5.33
CA GLN A 29 -3.38 4.62 -5.45
C GLN A 29 -2.60 3.95 -4.32
N ILE A 30 -3.30 3.19 -3.48
CA ILE A 30 -2.71 2.45 -2.37
C ILE A 30 -1.76 1.40 -2.97
N PRO A 31 -0.49 1.33 -2.52
CA PRO A 31 0.46 0.36 -3.06
C PRO A 31 -0.07 -1.07 -2.98
N TYR A 32 0.12 -1.82 -4.06
CA TYR A 32 -0.25 -3.24 -4.17
C TYR A 32 -1.73 -3.57 -3.91
N HIS A 33 -2.60 -2.57 -3.86
CA HIS A 33 -4.04 -2.72 -3.64
C HIS A 33 -4.39 -3.48 -2.35
N VAL A 34 -3.61 -3.30 -1.29
CA VAL A 34 -3.85 -4.00 0.00
C VAL A 34 -5.20 -3.66 0.63
N ASP A 35 -5.78 -2.51 0.28
CA ASP A 35 -7.14 -2.12 0.65
C ASP A 35 -8.21 -3.02 0.01
N GLN A 36 -7.90 -3.64 -1.13
CA GLN A 36 -8.80 -4.49 -1.90
C GLN A 36 -8.63 -5.97 -1.57
N ARG A 37 -7.61 -6.32 -0.77
CA ARG A 37 -7.35 -7.71 -0.35
C ARG A 37 -8.33 -8.13 0.73
N ALA A 38 -8.61 -9.43 0.74
CA ALA A 38 -9.47 -10.04 1.74
C ALA A 38 -8.84 -9.82 3.12
N ALA A 39 -9.67 -9.45 4.10
CA ALA A 39 -9.20 -9.44 5.48
C ALA A 39 -8.94 -10.90 5.91
N PRO A 40 -7.84 -11.17 6.62
CA PRO A 40 -7.61 -12.49 7.20
C PRO A 40 -8.74 -12.89 8.16
N GLU A 41 -9.54 -13.90 7.80
CA GLU A 41 -10.58 -14.47 8.66
C GLU A 41 -10.07 -15.66 9.50
N ILE A 42 -8.91 -16.20 9.13
CA ILE A 42 -8.31 -17.40 9.73
C ILE A 42 -7.33 -16.96 10.83
N SER A 43 -7.42 -17.56 12.01
CA SER A 43 -6.52 -17.26 13.13
C SER A 43 -5.17 -17.98 13.06
N GLU A 44 -5.05 -19.03 12.24
CA GLU A 44 -3.81 -19.76 12.07
C GLU A 44 -2.87 -19.07 11.07
N PHE A 45 -1.73 -18.60 11.57
CA PHE A 45 -0.72 -17.91 10.77
C PHE A 45 -0.11 -18.76 9.66
N SER A 46 -0.09 -20.08 9.80
CA SER A 46 0.38 -21.00 8.75
C SER A 46 -0.46 -20.91 7.47
N ALA A 47 -1.75 -20.56 7.60
CA ALA A 47 -2.64 -20.32 6.47
C ALA A 47 -2.51 -18.90 5.91
N LEU A 48 -2.16 -17.92 6.76
CA LEU A 48 -1.95 -16.52 6.35
C LEU A 48 -0.62 -16.30 5.64
N ILE A 49 0.37 -17.12 5.99
CA ILE A 49 1.73 -17.10 5.46
C ILE A 49 1.89 -18.39 4.65
N PRO A 50 1.43 -18.43 3.39
CA PRO A 50 1.37 -19.67 2.62
C PRO A 50 2.76 -20.16 2.25
N GLU A 51 2.92 -21.48 2.07
CA GLU A 51 4.22 -22.07 1.64
C GLU A 51 4.72 -21.54 0.29
N LYS A 52 3.80 -21.03 -0.55
CA LYS A 52 4.12 -20.48 -1.87
C LYS A 52 3.36 -19.18 -2.13
N VAL A 53 4.10 -18.18 -2.63
CA VAL A 53 3.56 -16.86 -3.04
C VAL A 53 4.06 -16.58 -4.45
N GLY A 54 3.21 -16.81 -5.45
CA GLY A 54 3.64 -16.72 -6.85
C GLY A 54 4.79 -17.69 -7.16
N GLU A 55 5.96 -17.17 -7.56
CA GLU A 55 7.18 -17.95 -7.80
C GLU A 55 8.03 -18.20 -6.54
N PHE A 56 7.70 -17.55 -5.43
CA PHE A 56 8.48 -17.62 -4.20
C PHE A 56 8.05 -18.82 -3.35
N ILE A 57 9.03 -19.56 -2.83
CA ILE A 57 8.85 -20.69 -1.92
C ILE A 57 9.32 -20.26 -0.54
N ARG A 58 8.49 -20.51 0.49
CA ARG A 58 8.87 -20.30 1.88
C ARG A 58 9.90 -21.35 2.29
N ILE A 59 11.10 -20.90 2.65
CA ILE A 59 12.20 -21.76 3.05
C ILE A 59 12.43 -21.76 4.57
N GLU A 60 12.00 -20.71 5.26
CA GLU A 60 12.03 -20.61 6.72
C GLU A 60 10.70 -20.04 7.22
N TYR A 61 10.27 -20.51 8.40
CA TYR A 61 9.05 -20.07 9.04
C TYR A 61 9.15 -20.21 10.55
N GLN A 62 8.82 -19.13 11.25
CA GLN A 62 8.64 -19.08 12.68
C GLN A 62 7.26 -18.48 12.98
N ALA A 63 6.43 -19.21 13.71
CA ALA A 63 5.15 -18.69 14.16
C ALA A 63 5.36 -17.60 15.23
N PRO A 64 4.47 -16.61 15.34
CA PRO A 64 4.56 -15.59 16.39
C PRO A 64 4.39 -16.22 17.76
N GLU A 65 5.13 -15.68 18.73
CA GLU A 65 5.06 -16.03 20.14
C GLU A 65 4.59 -14.80 20.95
N PRO A 66 4.14 -14.97 22.21
CA PRO A 66 3.77 -13.82 23.03
C PRO A 66 4.90 -12.79 23.13
N GLY A 67 4.67 -11.59 22.58
CA GLY A 67 5.65 -10.50 22.54
C GLY A 67 6.70 -10.61 21.43
N GLN A 68 6.53 -11.51 20.47
CA GLN A 68 7.40 -11.66 19.31
C GLN A 68 6.58 -11.77 18.02
N ASP A 69 7.01 -11.05 16.99
CA ASP A 69 6.46 -11.22 15.65
C ASP A 69 6.83 -12.61 15.10
N GLY A 70 5.98 -13.12 14.21
CA GLY A 70 6.32 -14.27 13.38
C GLY A 70 7.21 -13.86 12.22
N GLU A 71 8.00 -14.80 11.74
CA GLU A 71 8.98 -14.56 10.68
C GLU A 71 8.83 -15.57 9.55
N ALA A 72 9.08 -15.13 8.32
CA ALA A 72 9.17 -16.03 7.18
C ALA A 72 10.21 -15.54 6.17
N LEU A 73 10.99 -16.48 5.63
CA LEU A 73 11.89 -16.21 4.52
C LEU A 73 11.37 -16.91 3.27
N TYR A 74 11.15 -16.13 2.23
CA TYR A 74 10.72 -16.58 0.92
C TYR A 74 11.85 -16.42 -0.09
N LYS A 75 12.02 -17.41 -0.96
CA LYS A 75 13.08 -17.44 -1.97
C LYS A 75 12.52 -17.75 -3.35
N SER A 76 13.01 -17.04 -4.36
CA SER A 76 12.87 -17.37 -5.78
C SER A 76 14.25 -17.41 -6.44
N GLU A 77 14.30 -17.65 -7.75
CA GLU A 77 15.56 -17.59 -8.51
C GLU A 77 16.19 -16.18 -8.51
N ASP A 78 15.36 -15.15 -8.35
CA ASP A 78 15.78 -13.75 -8.51
C ASP A 78 16.03 -13.01 -7.19
N GLY A 79 15.69 -13.62 -6.05
CA GLY A 79 15.95 -13.01 -4.75
C GLY A 79 15.12 -13.58 -3.61
N GLU A 80 15.23 -12.88 -2.49
CA GLU A 80 14.64 -13.26 -1.21
C GLU A 80 13.76 -12.12 -0.67
N ILE A 81 12.72 -12.53 0.06
CA ILE A 81 11.82 -11.66 0.81
C ILE A 81 11.78 -12.16 2.24
N PHE A 82 12.20 -11.29 3.16
CA PHE A 82 11.99 -11.48 4.59
C PHE A 82 10.66 -10.84 4.98
N MET A 83 9.84 -11.59 5.70
CA MET A 83 8.56 -11.11 6.21
C MET A 83 8.51 -11.16 7.73
N LEU A 84 7.98 -10.10 8.32
CA LEU A 84 7.46 -10.12 9.69
C LEU A 84 5.94 -10.09 9.63
N PHE A 85 5.30 -10.76 10.58
CA PHE A 85 3.85 -10.76 10.69
C PHE A 85 3.38 -10.99 12.12
N SER A 86 2.32 -10.30 12.50
CA SER A 86 1.69 -10.47 13.80
C SER A 86 0.20 -10.14 13.76
N ARG A 87 -0.48 -10.44 14.86
CA ARG A 87 -1.88 -10.09 15.08
C ARG A 87 -1.98 -9.42 16.43
N GLN A 88 -2.69 -8.31 16.45
CA GLN A 88 -2.95 -7.55 17.65
C GLN A 88 -4.33 -7.87 18.22
N ASP A 89 -4.51 -7.60 19.52
CA ASP A 89 -5.80 -7.78 20.18
C ASP A 89 -6.72 -6.57 19.96
N HIS A 90 -6.13 -5.37 19.81
CA HIS A 90 -6.88 -4.13 19.62
C HIS A 90 -6.37 -3.31 18.44
N SER A 91 -7.24 -2.47 17.87
CA SER A 91 -6.88 -1.57 16.77
C SER A 91 -5.86 -0.50 17.16
N ASP A 92 -5.79 -0.13 18.44
CA ASP A 92 -4.79 0.84 18.90
C ASP A 92 -3.40 0.22 18.96
N ASP A 93 -3.29 -1.07 19.30
CA ASP A 93 -2.04 -1.83 19.26
C ASP A 93 -1.50 -1.91 17.81
N VAL A 94 -2.38 -2.06 16.81
CA VAL A 94 -2.00 -1.99 15.39
C VAL A 94 -1.35 -0.65 15.04
N LYS A 95 -1.92 0.47 15.51
CA LYS A 95 -1.34 1.79 15.26
C LYS A 95 0.03 1.93 15.90
N GLU A 96 0.22 1.41 17.11
CA GLU A 96 1.51 1.43 17.78
C GLU A 96 2.55 0.57 17.04
N VAL A 97 2.19 -0.63 16.57
CA VAL A 97 3.08 -1.45 15.73
C VAL A 97 3.49 -0.70 14.46
N MET A 98 2.55 -0.06 13.76
CA MET A 98 2.87 0.70 12.56
C MET A 98 3.76 1.92 12.83
N LYS A 99 3.65 2.55 14.01
CA LYS A 99 4.57 3.60 14.44
C LYS A 99 5.97 3.05 14.74
N VAL A 100 6.07 1.91 15.44
CA VAL A 100 7.35 1.26 15.69
C VAL A 100 8.07 0.94 14.38
N ILE A 101 7.35 0.35 13.41
CA ILE A 101 7.92 0.08 12.08
C ILE A 101 8.39 1.37 11.41
N MET A 102 7.60 2.45 11.49
CA MET A 102 7.97 3.76 10.95
C MET A 102 9.27 4.29 11.58
N ASP A 103 9.40 4.21 12.90
CA ASP A 103 10.59 4.66 13.63
C ASP A 103 11.83 3.84 13.25
N GLU A 104 11.68 2.51 13.08
CA GLU A 104 12.77 1.62 12.67
C GLU A 104 13.29 1.93 11.25
N VAL A 105 12.39 2.31 10.34
CA VAL A 105 12.75 2.60 8.95
C VAL A 105 13.05 4.08 8.69
N ASP A 106 12.89 4.98 9.67
CA ASP A 106 13.00 6.42 9.50
C ASP A 106 14.33 6.85 8.86
N MET A 107 15.44 6.24 9.28
CA MET A 107 16.77 6.52 8.73
C MET A 107 16.90 6.21 7.22
N HIS A 108 16.03 5.37 6.67
CA HIS A 108 16.00 5.00 5.26
C HIS A 108 15.17 5.97 4.42
N ILE A 109 14.23 6.70 5.04
CA ILE A 109 13.24 7.55 4.35
C ILE A 109 13.92 8.66 3.55
N ALA A 110 14.94 9.31 4.12
CA ALA A 110 15.64 10.41 3.46
C ALA A 110 16.30 10.01 2.12
N ASN A 111 16.56 8.71 1.92
CA ASN A 111 17.23 8.17 0.73
C ASN A 111 16.31 7.28 -0.13
N ALA A 112 15.00 7.30 0.14
CA ALA A 112 14.01 6.45 -0.53
C ALA A 112 12.83 7.26 -1.06
N THR A 113 12.19 6.76 -2.11
CA THR A 113 10.83 7.19 -2.44
C THR A 113 9.89 6.56 -1.41
N SER A 114 9.11 7.39 -0.72
CA SER A 114 8.20 6.94 0.33
C SER A 114 6.74 7.22 0.00
N VAL A 115 5.88 6.25 0.30
CA VAL A 115 4.42 6.38 0.27
C VAL A 115 3.88 5.83 1.58
N ILE A 116 3.47 6.73 2.47
CA ILE A 116 3.12 6.41 3.86
C ILE A 116 1.69 6.89 4.15
N ASN A 117 0.96 6.10 4.91
CA ASN A 117 -0.32 6.44 5.53
C ASN A 117 -0.46 5.64 6.84
N LEU A 118 -0.53 6.33 7.98
CA LEU A 118 -0.69 5.70 9.30
C LEU A 118 -2.07 5.97 9.93
N GLU A 119 -2.93 6.72 9.21
CA GLU A 119 -4.15 7.31 9.76
C GLU A 119 -5.41 6.50 9.46
N THR A 120 -5.33 5.55 8.51
CA THR A 120 -6.48 4.76 8.05
C THR A 120 -6.21 3.27 8.18
N ASP A 121 -7.24 2.44 7.99
CA ASP A 121 -7.11 1.01 7.74
C ASP A 121 -7.39 0.73 6.25
N PRO A 122 -6.44 0.19 5.46
CA PRO A 122 -5.08 -0.16 5.88
C PRO A 122 -4.19 1.07 6.06
N ALA A 123 -3.35 1.03 7.09
CA ALA A 123 -2.13 1.79 7.23
C ALA A 123 -1.05 1.06 6.44
N TYR A 124 -0.12 1.82 5.88
CA TYR A 124 0.97 1.30 5.08
C TYR A 124 2.19 2.20 5.07
N ILE A 125 3.36 1.58 4.88
CA ILE A 125 4.66 2.21 4.71
C ILE A 125 5.32 1.54 3.51
N HIS A 126 5.48 2.26 2.41
CA HIS A 126 6.17 1.78 1.21
C HIS A 126 7.44 2.58 0.98
N LEU A 127 8.60 1.92 0.99
CA LEU A 127 9.90 2.53 0.80
C LEU A 127 10.67 1.82 -0.31
N VAL A 128 11.14 2.60 -1.28
CA VAL A 128 11.99 2.11 -2.37
C VAL A 128 13.18 3.05 -2.56
N GLY A 129 14.37 2.54 -2.33
CA GLY A 129 15.64 3.26 -2.48
C GLY A 129 16.78 2.33 -2.88
N PRO A 130 18.02 2.84 -2.98
CA PRO A 130 19.17 2.04 -3.45
C PRO A 130 19.52 0.83 -2.58
N LYS A 131 19.12 0.83 -1.31
CA LYS A 131 19.42 -0.22 -0.32
C LYS A 131 18.18 -0.80 0.37
N ILE A 132 16.99 -0.35 -0.02
CA ILE A 132 15.74 -0.72 0.64
C ILE A 132 14.65 -0.92 -0.40
N ALA A 133 13.93 -2.02 -0.28
CA ALA A 133 12.69 -2.26 -0.98
C ALA A 133 11.78 -2.95 0.02
N PHE A 134 11.02 -2.11 0.73
CA PHE A 134 10.27 -2.48 1.91
C PHE A 134 8.81 -2.07 1.77
N PHE A 135 7.92 -2.93 2.22
CA PHE A 135 6.51 -2.60 2.36
C PHE A 135 5.95 -3.19 3.65
N ALA A 136 5.39 -2.34 4.50
CA ALA A 136 4.58 -2.75 5.64
C ALA A 136 3.14 -2.29 5.48
N TRP A 137 2.20 -3.10 5.95
CA TRP A 137 0.78 -2.80 5.94
C TRP A 137 0.06 -3.55 7.04
N ASN A 138 -1.10 -3.03 7.47
CA ASN A 138 -2.04 -3.81 8.25
C ASN A 138 -3.28 -4.18 7.42
N ARG A 139 -4.01 -5.20 7.86
CA ARG A 139 -5.36 -5.47 7.41
C ARG A 139 -6.21 -5.88 8.61
N GLY A 140 -7.04 -4.95 9.09
CA GLY A 140 -7.70 -5.13 10.38
C GLY A 140 -6.66 -5.25 11.50
N LEU A 141 -6.71 -6.36 12.26
CA LEU A 141 -5.82 -6.61 13.39
C LEU A 141 -4.47 -7.25 13.01
N TYR A 142 -4.26 -7.59 11.74
CA TYR A 142 -3.04 -8.23 11.28
C TYR A 142 -2.07 -7.20 10.75
N CYS A 143 -0.80 -7.30 11.15
CA CYS A 143 0.30 -6.47 10.68
C CYS A 143 1.27 -7.35 9.87
N PHE A 144 1.75 -6.81 8.76
CA PHE A 144 2.70 -7.48 7.88
C PHE A 144 3.81 -6.52 7.48
N SER A 145 5.00 -7.05 7.26
CA SER A 145 6.04 -6.39 6.49
C SER A 145 6.70 -7.36 5.53
N ALA A 146 7.22 -6.83 4.44
CA ALA A 146 8.01 -7.54 3.45
C ALA A 146 9.21 -6.68 3.06
N ASP A 147 10.41 -7.20 3.26
CA ASP A 147 11.67 -6.58 2.85
C ASP A 147 12.40 -7.47 1.85
N SER A 148 12.83 -6.88 0.73
CA SER A 148 13.79 -7.55 -0.14
C SER A 148 15.20 -7.32 0.39
N THR A 149 15.87 -8.41 0.80
CA THR A 149 17.16 -8.43 1.50
C THR A 149 18.30 -7.62 0.85
N ASN A 150 18.18 -7.26 -0.43
CA ASN A 150 19.17 -6.45 -1.16
C ASN A 150 18.58 -5.15 -1.76
N GLY A 151 17.42 -4.69 -1.27
CA GLY A 151 16.73 -3.53 -1.82
C GLY A 151 16.18 -3.72 -3.23
N ASN A 152 15.95 -4.97 -3.66
CA ASN A 152 15.51 -5.25 -5.03
C ASN A 152 14.00 -5.01 -5.18
N LYS A 153 13.65 -3.82 -5.68
CA LYS A 153 12.27 -3.40 -5.96
C LYS A 153 11.49 -4.40 -6.82
N LEU A 154 12.12 -5.02 -7.83
CA LEU A 154 11.43 -5.95 -8.72
C LEU A 154 11.05 -7.24 -8.01
N VAL A 155 11.89 -7.70 -7.08
CA VAL A 155 11.62 -8.85 -6.21
C VAL A 155 10.45 -8.53 -5.27
N LEU A 156 10.49 -7.38 -4.58
CA LEU A 156 9.38 -6.93 -3.74
C LEU A 156 8.06 -6.83 -4.54
N ASN A 157 8.08 -6.20 -5.71
CA ASN A 157 6.89 -6.01 -6.52
C ASN A 157 6.23 -7.32 -6.93
N ARG A 158 7.01 -8.32 -7.36
CA ARG A 158 6.47 -9.61 -7.79
C ARG A 158 5.90 -10.41 -6.63
N PHE A 159 6.59 -10.39 -5.50
CA PHE A 159 6.11 -10.99 -4.27
C PHE A 159 4.80 -10.36 -3.83
N MET A 160 4.79 -9.03 -3.67
CA MET A 160 3.62 -8.30 -3.19
C MET A 160 2.42 -8.44 -4.12
N ASN A 161 2.61 -8.43 -5.44
CA ASN A 161 1.51 -8.66 -6.39
C ASN A 161 0.90 -10.07 -6.32
N SER A 162 1.62 -11.04 -5.74
CA SER A 162 1.16 -12.42 -5.59
C SER A 162 0.71 -12.75 -4.17
N PHE A 163 1.06 -11.92 -3.19
CA PHE A 163 0.72 -12.16 -1.79
C PHE A 163 -0.79 -11.92 -1.56
N PRO A 164 -1.50 -12.85 -0.88
CA PRO A 164 -2.96 -12.86 -0.85
C PRO A 164 -3.62 -11.83 0.08
N TYR A 165 -2.90 -11.31 1.07
CA TYR A 165 -3.43 -10.43 2.13
C TYR A 165 -2.81 -9.05 2.16
#